data_AF-A0A9D9FXL8-F1
#
_entry.id   AF-A0A9D9FXL8-F1
#
_cell.length_a   1.000
_cell.length_b   1.000
_cell.length_c   1.000
_cell.angle_alpha   90.00
_cell.angle_beta   90.00
_cell.angle_gamma   90.00
#
_symmetry.space_group_name_H-M   'P 1'
#
loop_
_entity.id
_entity.type
_entity.pdbx_description
1 polymer ?
#
loop_
_entity_poly.entity_id
_entity_poly.type
_entity_poly.pdbx_seq_one_letter_code
_entity_poly.pdbx_strand_id
1 'polypeptide(L)'
;MRVLEKSLVTCLTVSLFFVIGEGRADDAGLILDTARGDPSHVTITNKILTNTSANCADYADAYTSEVTDLQQDRSLDGAVVITVSGDDCLLQSNGIPNHDVGGGSRRDFASEVAAIGHTFRIARKPEFTGKTTELEQTSFDAVMLNGAVVDIQSAGCYRPSSPQADDKGNVLAGCRASDPWLLDPMSPLATFAEDDHHAHTQPDGRYHYHGNPEAMFDDNPGPDGSPVIGFASDGFPVFGSYFKDESGTVRKAVPGYTLKKGDRPSGDGNPGGTYDGLYRSDYEFTNAGDLDACNGMTVRGVNGYYVTDSYPWIVACLRGTPDPSFNKPR
;
A
#
# COMPACT_ATOMS: atom_id res chain seq x y z
N MET A 1 0.03 34.87 -48.67
CA MET A 1 -0.26 33.96 -47.56
C MET A 1 0.94 33.04 -47.39
N ARG A 2 1.89 33.40 -46.52
CA ARG A 2 3.10 32.61 -46.24
C ARG A 2 2.83 31.83 -44.95
N VAL A 3 2.93 30.51 -45.03
CA VAL A 3 2.76 29.59 -43.90
C VAL A 3 4.05 29.66 -43.06
N LEU A 4 3.90 29.94 -41.77
CA LEU A 4 4.97 29.89 -40.77
C LEU A 4 5.16 28.44 -40.34
N GLU A 5 6.26 27.82 -40.78
CA GLU A 5 6.78 26.59 -40.19
C GLU A 5 7.28 26.90 -38.78
N LYS A 6 6.70 26.25 -37.77
CA LYS A 6 7.23 26.25 -36.41
C LYS A 6 8.34 25.20 -36.34
N SER A 7 9.59 25.66 -36.23
CA SER A 7 10.74 24.83 -35.88
C SER A 7 10.48 24.11 -34.55
N LEU A 8 10.57 22.78 -34.60
CA LEU A 8 10.62 21.90 -33.44
C LEU A 8 11.99 22.10 -32.78
N VAL A 9 12.04 22.84 -31.67
CA VAL A 9 13.22 22.89 -30.81
C VAL A 9 13.13 21.69 -29.88
N THR A 10 13.83 20.62 -30.24
CA THR A 10 14.07 19.48 -29.34
C THR A 10 15.02 19.95 -28.24
N CYS A 11 14.47 20.32 -27.09
CA CYS A 11 15.26 20.58 -25.89
C CYS A 11 15.74 19.23 -25.37
N LEU A 12 16.99 18.88 -25.67
CA LEU A 12 17.65 17.71 -25.11
C LEU A 12 18.03 18.06 -23.66
N THR A 13 17.11 17.88 -22.72
CA THR A 13 17.46 17.87 -21.29
C THR A 13 18.24 16.59 -21.04
N VAL A 14 19.57 16.70 -21.01
CA VAL A 14 20.42 15.66 -20.44
C VAL A 14 20.20 15.73 -18.93
N SER A 15 19.18 15.04 -18.43
CA SER A 15 19.09 14.72 -17.01
C SER A 15 20.29 13.84 -16.71
N LEU A 16 21.26 14.41 -16.00
CA LEU A 16 22.41 13.69 -15.50
C LEU A 16 21.93 12.82 -14.35
N PHE A 17 21.19 11.75 -14.68
CA PHE A 17 20.97 10.66 -13.75
C PHE A 17 22.35 10.12 -13.42
N PHE A 18 22.83 10.36 -12.20
CA PHE A 18 23.88 9.53 -11.66
C PHE A 18 23.36 8.10 -11.75
N VAL A 19 23.97 7.31 -12.65
CA VAL A 19 23.78 5.88 -12.69
C VAL A 19 24.35 5.36 -11.37
N ILE A 20 23.50 5.32 -10.35
CA ILE A 20 23.70 4.39 -9.26
C ILE A 20 23.66 3.04 -9.96
N GLY A 21 24.74 2.27 -9.84
CA GLY A 21 24.82 0.94 -10.43
C GLY A 21 23.59 0.11 -10.05
N GLU A 22 23.38 -0.98 -10.78
CA GLU A 22 22.27 -1.94 -10.62
C GLU A 22 22.18 -2.63 -9.22
N GLY A 23 22.74 -2.03 -8.17
CA GLY A 23 22.65 -2.45 -6.78
C GLY A 23 21.41 -1.89 -6.08
N ARG A 24 20.79 -2.74 -5.26
CA ARG A 24 19.90 -2.36 -4.16
C ARG A 24 20.55 -1.24 -3.35
N ALA A 25 20.07 -0.01 -3.51
CA ALA A 25 20.29 1.01 -2.49
C ALA A 25 19.19 0.78 -1.45
N ASP A 26 19.44 -0.10 -0.47
CA ASP A 26 18.59 -0.24 0.71
C ASP A 26 19.01 0.77 1.81
N ASP A 27 19.88 1.73 1.47
CA ASP A 27 20.30 2.82 2.34
C ASP A 27 19.33 4.00 2.19
N ALA A 28 18.55 4.23 3.25
CA ALA A 28 17.55 5.30 3.32
C ALA A 28 18.14 6.70 3.10
N GLY A 29 19.36 6.96 3.57
CA GLY A 29 20.03 8.24 3.42
C GLY A 29 20.47 8.49 1.98
N LEU A 30 21.01 7.47 1.31
CA LEU A 30 21.40 7.55 -0.09
C LEU A 30 20.19 7.80 -1.01
N ILE A 31 19.03 7.19 -0.72
CA ILE A 31 17.80 7.44 -1.49
C ILE A 31 17.37 8.91 -1.33
N LEU A 32 17.40 9.43 -0.11
CA LEU A 32 17.06 10.83 0.17
C LEU A 32 18.02 11.81 -0.51
N ASP A 33 19.32 11.56 -0.43
CA ASP A 33 20.35 12.36 -1.09
C ASP A 33 20.20 12.32 -2.62
N THR A 34 19.83 11.16 -3.17
CA THR A 34 19.57 11.00 -4.60
C THR A 34 18.36 11.84 -5.03
N ALA A 35 17.25 11.74 -4.28
CA ALA A 35 16.05 12.50 -4.59
C ALA A 35 16.29 14.01 -4.50
N ARG A 36 16.96 14.49 -3.43
CA ARG A 36 17.31 15.91 -3.24
C ARG A 36 18.38 16.41 -4.21
N GLY A 37 19.23 15.51 -4.70
CA GLY A 37 20.26 15.79 -5.69
C GLY A 37 19.71 16.08 -7.09
N ASP A 38 18.49 15.65 -7.39
CA ASP A 38 17.79 16.01 -8.62
C ASP A 38 17.21 17.44 -8.49
N PRO A 39 17.68 18.42 -9.28
CA PRO A 39 17.18 19.80 -9.20
C PRO A 39 15.72 19.96 -9.67
N SER A 40 15.17 18.95 -10.32
CA SER A 40 13.78 18.88 -10.78
C SER A 40 12.87 17.99 -9.92
N HIS A 41 13.36 17.49 -8.77
CA HIS A 41 12.55 16.65 -7.90
C HIS A 41 11.22 17.31 -7.51
N VAL A 42 10.20 16.48 -7.33
CA VAL A 42 8.84 16.89 -7.05
C VAL A 42 8.53 16.73 -5.57
N THR A 43 8.18 17.82 -4.88
CA THR A 43 7.67 17.74 -3.50
C THR A 43 6.23 17.23 -3.49
N ILE A 44 5.97 16.22 -2.67
CA ILE A 44 4.68 15.53 -2.55
C ILE A 44 4.04 15.60 -1.16
N THR A 45 4.60 16.37 -0.22
CA THR A 45 3.99 16.60 1.12
C THR A 45 2.52 16.97 0.99
N ASN A 46 1.65 16.18 1.62
CA ASN A 46 0.19 16.29 1.66
C ASN A 46 -0.48 16.40 0.27
N LYS A 47 0.18 15.92 -0.77
CA LYS A 47 -0.31 16.04 -2.14
C LYS A 47 -1.34 14.96 -2.46
N ILE A 48 -2.47 15.42 -3.02
CA ILE A 48 -3.44 14.56 -3.70
C ILE A 48 -2.97 14.33 -5.14
N LEU A 49 -2.84 13.06 -5.52
CA LEU A 49 -2.41 12.62 -6.83
C LEU A 49 -3.58 12.68 -7.83
N THR A 50 -3.25 12.71 -9.12
CA THR A 50 -4.26 12.82 -10.20
C THR A 50 -4.01 11.89 -11.37
N ASN A 51 -2.80 11.33 -11.49
CA ASN A 51 -2.45 10.45 -12.60
C ASN A 51 -3.10 9.07 -12.42
N THR A 52 -3.81 8.61 -13.45
CA THR A 52 -4.54 7.33 -13.47
C THR A 52 -3.83 6.26 -14.30
N SER A 53 -2.61 6.53 -14.78
CA SER A 53 -1.87 5.58 -15.60
C SER A 53 -1.53 4.30 -14.83
N ALA A 54 -1.77 3.16 -15.45
CA ALA A 54 -1.36 1.86 -14.92
C ALA A 54 0.12 1.53 -15.15
N ASN A 55 0.86 2.38 -15.88
CA ASN A 55 2.26 2.12 -16.20
C ASN A 55 3.17 2.85 -15.22
N CYS A 56 3.97 2.12 -14.45
CA CYS A 56 4.91 2.71 -13.49
C CYS A 56 5.89 3.71 -14.12
N ALA A 57 6.16 3.62 -15.43
CA ALA A 57 7.05 4.55 -16.13
C ALA A 57 6.48 5.98 -16.20
N ASP A 58 5.17 6.14 -16.09
CA ASP A 58 4.51 7.46 -16.08
C ASP A 58 4.63 8.16 -14.70
N TYR A 59 5.29 7.49 -13.75
CA TYR A 59 5.63 7.99 -12.42
C TYR A 59 7.15 8.06 -12.23
N ALA A 60 7.95 7.93 -13.30
CA ALA A 60 9.40 8.00 -13.22
C ALA A 60 9.87 9.43 -12.91
N ASP A 61 10.28 9.66 -11.67
CA ASP A 61 10.79 10.94 -11.17
C ASP A 61 11.51 10.74 -9.82
N ALA A 62 12.08 11.82 -9.29
CA ALA A 62 12.51 11.93 -7.90
C ALA A 62 11.44 12.70 -7.10
N TYR A 63 11.04 12.16 -5.96
CA TYR A 63 10.03 12.74 -5.09
C TYR A 63 10.57 12.94 -3.68
N THR A 64 10.17 14.03 -3.04
CA THR A 64 10.48 14.31 -1.63
C THR A 64 9.24 14.69 -0.84
N SER A 65 9.26 14.43 0.46
CA SER A 65 8.29 14.95 1.43
C SER A 65 9.01 15.39 2.69
N GLU A 66 8.40 16.34 3.40
CA GLU A 66 8.75 16.75 4.75
C GLU A 66 7.50 16.57 5.60
N VAL A 67 7.57 15.76 6.64
CA VAL A 67 6.45 15.36 7.48
C VAL A 67 6.83 15.41 8.96
N THR A 68 5.84 15.37 9.83
CA THR A 68 6.02 15.38 11.28
C THR A 68 5.70 14.00 11.85
N ASP A 69 6.61 13.48 12.67
CA ASP A 69 6.33 12.40 13.61
C ASP A 69 5.65 13.05 14.84
N LEU A 70 4.32 12.99 14.87
CA LEU A 70 3.49 13.66 15.87
C LEU A 70 3.69 13.08 17.27
N GLN A 71 4.14 11.82 17.38
CA GLN A 71 4.41 11.17 18.65
C GLN A 71 5.74 11.64 19.26
N GLN A 72 6.76 11.85 18.43
CA GLN A 72 8.10 12.26 18.87
C GLN A 72 8.39 13.76 18.72
N ASP A 73 7.46 14.54 18.15
CA ASP A 73 7.60 15.97 17.87
C ASP A 73 8.89 16.29 17.09
N ARG A 74 9.11 15.54 16.00
CA ARG A 74 10.28 15.71 15.12
C ARG A 74 9.90 15.66 13.65
N SER A 75 10.71 16.31 12.82
CA SER A 75 10.58 16.24 11.37
C SER A 75 11.20 14.96 10.82
N LEU A 76 10.57 14.40 9.79
CA LEU A 76 11.06 13.30 8.98
C LEU A 76 11.02 13.72 7.50
N ASP A 77 12.00 13.25 6.74
CA ASP A 77 12.09 13.48 5.31
C ASP A 77 11.76 12.18 4.55
N GLY A 78 10.79 12.23 3.65
CA GLY A 78 10.48 11.13 2.74
C GLY A 78 11.12 11.31 1.38
N ALA A 79 11.46 10.18 0.76
CA ALA A 79 12.06 10.14 -0.56
C ALA A 79 11.62 8.90 -1.33
N VAL A 80 11.21 9.12 -2.58
CA VAL A 80 10.93 8.07 -3.56
C VAL A 80 11.66 8.42 -4.85
N VAL A 81 12.39 7.48 -5.43
CA VAL A 81 13.04 7.62 -6.74
C VAL A 81 12.56 6.49 -7.64
N ILE A 82 11.93 6.83 -8.75
CA ILE A 82 11.43 5.86 -9.73
C ILE A 82 12.22 5.99 -11.02
N THR A 83 12.85 4.90 -11.44
CA THR A 83 13.58 4.84 -12.71
C THR A 83 13.02 3.75 -13.61
N VAL A 84 13.09 3.95 -14.92
CA VAL A 84 12.66 2.95 -15.91
C VAL A 84 13.85 2.07 -16.29
N SER A 85 13.70 0.75 -16.14
CA SER A 85 14.71 -0.26 -16.47
C SER A 85 14.10 -1.32 -17.40
N GLY A 86 14.15 -1.05 -18.70
CA GLY A 86 13.58 -1.93 -19.72
C GLY A 86 12.07 -2.11 -19.59
N ASP A 87 11.65 -3.33 -19.29
CA ASP A 87 10.25 -3.71 -19.08
C ASP A 87 9.77 -3.53 -17.63
N ASP A 88 10.65 -3.08 -16.74
CA ASP A 88 10.36 -2.80 -15.34
C ASP A 88 10.56 -1.32 -14.98
N CYS A 89 10.04 -0.91 -13.83
CA CYS A 89 10.50 0.25 -13.09
C CYS A 89 11.17 -0.19 -11.80
N LEU A 90 12.20 0.53 -11.38
CA LEU A 90 12.78 0.41 -10.05
C LEU A 90 12.28 1.58 -9.20
N LEU A 91 11.50 1.28 -8.16
CA LEU A 91 11.06 2.24 -7.16
C LEU A 91 11.91 2.07 -5.91
N GLN A 92 12.68 3.09 -5.58
CA GLN A 92 13.49 3.14 -4.36
C GLN A 92 12.80 4.09 -3.39
N SER A 93 12.61 3.65 -2.14
CA SER A 93 11.92 4.44 -1.12
C SER A 93 12.67 4.35 0.20
N ASN A 94 12.74 5.46 0.95
CA ASN A 94 13.22 5.45 2.32
C ASN A 94 12.12 5.10 3.35
N GLY A 95 10.89 4.85 2.89
CA GLY A 95 9.77 4.35 3.69
C GLY A 95 9.01 5.40 4.51
N ILE A 96 9.41 6.68 4.46
CA ILE A 96 8.67 7.77 5.11
C ILE A 96 7.60 8.30 4.14
N PRO A 97 6.32 8.35 4.54
CA PRO A 97 5.23 8.73 3.65
C PRO A 97 5.21 10.24 3.37
N ASN A 98 4.18 10.68 2.64
CA ASN A 98 4.00 12.09 2.28
C ASN A 98 3.07 12.86 3.23
N HIS A 99 2.71 12.29 4.37
CA HIS A 99 1.85 12.93 5.38
C HIS A 99 2.45 12.70 6.78
N ASP A 100 1.95 13.43 7.76
CA ASP A 100 2.35 13.28 9.14
C ASP A 100 2.00 11.88 9.66
N VAL A 101 2.84 11.35 10.54
CA VAL A 101 2.73 9.98 11.08
C VAL A 101 2.57 10.01 12.59
N GLY A 102 1.97 8.96 13.14
CA GLY A 102 1.71 8.86 14.57
C GLY A 102 0.58 9.80 15.00
N GLY A 103 0.51 10.10 16.30
CA GLY A 103 -0.55 10.96 16.84
C GLY A 103 -1.95 10.36 16.75
N GLY A 104 -2.05 9.04 16.54
CA GLY A 104 -3.30 8.32 16.40
C GLY A 104 -4.23 8.54 17.60
N SER A 105 -5.53 8.66 17.33
CA SER A 105 -6.56 9.00 18.32
C SER A 105 -6.67 8.03 19.52
N ARG A 106 -6.09 6.84 19.44
CA ARG A 106 -6.20 5.80 20.48
C ARG A 106 -4.92 5.62 21.28
N ARG A 107 -3.78 5.37 20.63
CA ARG A 107 -2.50 5.03 21.25
C ARG A 107 -1.33 5.35 20.33
N ASP A 108 -0.19 5.59 20.95
CA ASP A 108 1.11 5.73 20.33
C ASP A 108 1.60 4.42 19.68
N PHE A 109 2.40 4.54 18.63
CA PHE A 109 3.09 3.43 18.00
C PHE A 109 3.99 2.69 18.99
N ALA A 110 4.03 1.36 18.85
CA ALA A 110 4.88 0.50 19.67
C ALA A 110 6.38 0.72 19.42
N SER A 111 6.74 1.19 18.22
CA SER A 111 8.12 1.50 17.82
C SER A 111 8.20 2.89 17.18
N GLU A 112 9.30 3.58 17.38
CA GLU A 112 9.56 4.86 16.72
C GLU A 112 9.64 4.68 15.21
N VAL A 113 9.17 5.66 14.45
CA VAL A 113 9.27 5.64 12.97
C VAL A 113 10.74 5.74 12.57
N ALA A 114 11.18 4.90 11.64
CA ALA A 114 12.52 4.95 11.08
C ALA A 114 12.45 4.95 9.56
N ALA A 115 13.36 5.70 8.93
CA ALA A 115 13.56 5.61 7.50
C ALA A 115 14.30 4.30 7.19
N ILE A 116 13.62 3.38 6.50
CA ILE A 116 14.14 2.08 6.11
C ILE A 116 14.08 1.99 4.59
N GLY A 117 15.27 1.90 3.97
CA GLY A 117 15.42 1.87 2.52
C GLY A 117 14.96 0.55 1.93
N HIS A 118 14.21 0.61 0.84
CA HIS A 118 13.83 -0.55 0.03
C HIS A 118 13.88 -0.21 -1.46
N THR A 119 14.25 -1.21 -2.27
CA THR A 119 14.15 -1.16 -3.74
C THR A 119 13.15 -2.20 -4.23
N PHE A 120 12.12 -1.75 -4.94
CA PHE A 120 11.06 -2.56 -5.53
C PHE A 120 11.18 -2.58 -7.05
N ARG A 121 10.96 -3.76 -7.65
CA ARG A 121 10.85 -3.93 -9.11
C ARG A 121 9.39 -4.09 -9.48
N ILE A 122 8.91 -3.22 -10.36
CA ILE A 122 7.50 -3.17 -10.78
C ILE A 122 7.46 -3.45 -12.28
N ALA A 123 6.79 -4.52 -12.69
CA ALA A 123 6.59 -4.82 -14.11
C ALA A 123 5.73 -3.72 -14.77
N ARG A 124 6.14 -3.20 -15.93
CA ARG A 124 5.37 -2.19 -16.68
C ARG A 124 4.14 -2.77 -17.37
N LYS A 125 4.11 -4.08 -17.52
CA LYS A 125 3.05 -4.86 -18.18
C LYS A 125 2.78 -6.12 -17.35
N PRO A 126 2.18 -6.00 -16.17
CA PRO A 126 1.84 -7.15 -15.35
C PRO A 126 0.82 -8.04 -16.08
N GLU A 127 0.96 -9.36 -15.92
CA GLU A 127 0.10 -10.34 -16.58
C GLU A 127 -0.73 -11.12 -15.56
N PHE A 128 -1.98 -11.38 -15.93
CA PHE A 128 -2.87 -12.21 -15.14
C PHE A 128 -2.45 -13.67 -15.26
N THR A 129 -2.20 -14.33 -14.12
CA THR A 129 -1.71 -15.73 -14.12
C THR A 129 -2.81 -16.77 -14.27
N GLY A 130 -4.09 -16.36 -14.30
CA GLY A 130 -5.22 -17.29 -14.28
C GLY A 130 -5.56 -17.84 -12.88
N LYS A 131 -4.75 -17.51 -11.87
CA LYS A 131 -4.87 -17.99 -10.49
C LYS A 131 -4.67 -16.83 -9.51
N THR A 132 -5.05 -17.07 -8.26
CA THR A 132 -4.75 -16.17 -7.15
C THR A 132 -3.50 -16.64 -6.42
N THR A 133 -2.68 -15.69 -5.98
CA THR A 133 -1.56 -15.90 -5.07
C THR A 133 -1.97 -15.35 -3.71
N GLU A 134 -1.94 -16.19 -2.68
CA GLU A 134 -2.25 -15.74 -1.32
C GLU A 134 -1.20 -14.73 -0.84
N LEU A 135 -1.62 -13.79 0.01
CA LEU A 135 -0.68 -12.90 0.68
C LEU A 135 0.19 -13.69 1.67
N GLU A 136 1.38 -13.19 1.97
CA GLU A 136 2.29 -13.80 2.94
C GLU A 136 2.85 -12.75 3.90
N GLN A 137 2.99 -13.09 5.17
CA GLN A 137 3.65 -12.24 6.17
C GLN A 137 5.14 -11.97 5.86
N THR A 138 5.75 -12.73 4.94
CA THR A 138 7.15 -12.62 4.54
C THR A 138 7.41 -11.67 3.38
N SER A 139 6.37 -11.09 2.79
CA SER A 139 6.45 -10.13 1.69
C SER A 139 5.57 -8.91 1.96
N PHE A 140 5.89 -7.78 1.35
CA PHE A 140 4.95 -6.67 1.26
C PHE A 140 3.94 -6.91 0.13
N ASP A 141 2.72 -6.45 0.32
CA ASP A 141 1.64 -6.65 -0.65
C ASP A 141 1.69 -5.61 -1.77
N ALA A 142 2.09 -4.39 -1.43
CA ALA A 142 2.24 -3.26 -2.34
C ALA A 142 3.23 -2.22 -1.81
N VAL A 143 3.67 -1.33 -2.69
CA VAL A 143 4.34 -0.08 -2.34
C VAL A 143 3.54 1.10 -2.89
N MET A 144 3.30 2.10 -2.06
CA MET A 144 2.61 3.32 -2.42
C MET A 144 3.58 4.33 -3.05
N LEU A 145 3.07 5.23 -3.88
CA LEU A 145 3.83 6.28 -4.55
C LEU A 145 4.37 7.34 -3.59
N ASN A 146 3.88 7.38 -2.35
CA ASN A 146 4.48 8.15 -1.27
C ASN A 146 5.63 7.42 -0.55
N GLY A 147 5.92 6.18 -0.93
CA GLY A 147 7.07 5.41 -0.46
C GLY A 147 6.77 4.40 0.64
N ALA A 148 5.63 4.50 1.33
CA ALA A 148 5.25 3.54 2.36
C ALA A 148 4.70 2.24 1.75
N VAL A 149 4.85 1.13 2.48
CA VAL A 149 4.45 -0.20 2.04
C VAL A 149 3.08 -0.59 2.59
N VAL A 150 2.45 -1.58 1.95
CA VAL A 150 1.24 -2.24 2.43
C VAL A 150 1.58 -3.63 2.95
N ASP A 151 1.01 -3.98 4.11
CA ASP A 151 1.26 -5.26 4.78
C ASP A 151 -0.03 -5.72 5.51
N ILE A 152 -1.03 -6.18 4.76
CA ILE A 152 -2.38 -6.52 5.28
C ILE A 152 -2.34 -7.74 6.21
N GLN A 153 -1.36 -8.65 6.03
CA GLN A 153 -1.26 -9.84 6.89
C GLN A 153 -0.66 -9.51 8.25
N SER A 154 -1.54 -9.33 9.23
CA SER A 154 -1.14 -9.17 10.63
C SER A 154 -0.39 -10.39 11.15
N ALA A 155 0.56 -10.15 12.06
CA ALA A 155 1.18 -11.20 12.87
C ALA A 155 0.41 -11.46 14.17
N GLY A 156 -0.76 -10.85 14.37
CA GLY A 156 -1.61 -11.03 15.52
C GLY A 156 -2.70 -12.07 15.27
N CYS A 157 -3.04 -12.85 16.29
CA CYS A 157 -4.05 -13.91 16.17
C CYS A 157 -4.64 -14.33 17.52
N TYR A 158 -5.69 -15.14 17.45
CA TYR A 158 -6.16 -15.91 18.60
C TYR A 158 -5.14 -17.02 18.96
N ARG A 159 -4.46 -16.85 20.10
CA ARG A 159 -3.51 -17.81 20.66
C ARG A 159 -3.62 -17.82 22.19
N PRO A 160 -4.70 -18.41 22.74
CA PRO A 160 -5.05 -18.30 24.17
C PRO A 160 -4.03 -18.94 25.12
N SER A 161 -3.20 -19.86 24.62
CA SER A 161 -2.14 -20.49 25.41
C SER A 161 -0.84 -19.67 25.47
N SER A 162 -0.76 -18.54 24.75
CA SER A 162 0.42 -17.67 24.79
C SER A 162 0.48 -16.91 26.11
N PRO A 163 1.66 -16.79 26.75
CA PRO A 163 1.82 -15.91 27.91
C PRO A 163 1.66 -14.42 27.57
N GLN A 164 1.63 -14.07 26.28
CA GLN A 164 1.41 -12.71 25.77
C GLN A 164 -0.06 -12.46 25.39
N ALA A 165 -0.94 -13.45 25.57
CA ALA A 165 -2.34 -13.32 25.21
C ALA A 165 -3.06 -12.35 26.16
N ASP A 166 -3.96 -11.54 25.60
CA ASP A 166 -4.90 -10.74 26.38
C ASP A 166 -5.99 -11.62 27.03
N ASP A 167 -6.90 -10.99 27.78
CA ASP A 167 -8.02 -11.67 28.45
C ASP A 167 -8.99 -12.37 27.48
N LYS A 168 -8.92 -12.06 26.18
CA LYS A 168 -9.70 -12.70 25.12
C LYS A 168 -8.91 -13.76 24.35
N GLY A 169 -7.66 -14.03 24.75
CA GLY A 169 -6.80 -15.02 24.13
C GLY A 169 -6.06 -14.54 22.89
N ASN A 170 -6.01 -13.24 22.62
CA ASN A 170 -5.36 -12.68 21.44
C ASN A 170 -3.94 -12.21 21.71
N VAL A 171 -3.05 -12.43 20.75
CA VAL A 171 -1.70 -11.82 20.71
C VAL A 171 -1.61 -10.87 19.52
N LEU A 172 -0.81 -9.82 19.66
CA LEU A 172 -0.60 -8.83 18.58
C LEU A 172 0.57 -9.19 17.64
N ALA A 173 1.36 -10.20 17.98
CA ALA A 173 2.52 -10.63 17.19
C ALA A 173 2.85 -12.12 17.40
N GLY A 174 3.68 -12.67 16.51
CA GLY A 174 4.22 -14.03 16.60
C GLY A 174 3.35 -15.13 15.98
N CYS A 175 2.27 -14.76 15.30
CA CYS A 175 1.42 -15.67 14.54
C CYS A 175 1.91 -15.84 13.10
N ARG A 176 1.62 -16.99 12.51
CA ARG A 176 1.92 -17.35 11.12
C ARG A 176 0.70 -17.10 10.24
N ALA A 177 0.91 -16.87 8.96
CA ALA A 177 -0.17 -16.77 7.96
C ALA A 177 -1.13 -17.97 7.96
N SER A 178 -0.66 -19.15 8.41
CA SER A 178 -1.46 -20.37 8.52
C SER A 178 -2.31 -20.46 9.80
N ASP A 179 -2.18 -19.52 10.74
CA ASP A 179 -3.04 -19.50 11.94
C ASP A 179 -4.48 -19.15 11.54
N PRO A 180 -5.50 -19.90 12.00
CA PRO A 180 -6.86 -19.81 11.45
C PRO A 180 -7.60 -18.51 11.78
N TRP A 181 -7.18 -17.82 12.84
CA TRP A 181 -7.85 -16.66 13.42
C TRP A 181 -6.87 -15.50 13.51
N LEU A 182 -6.36 -15.05 12.36
CA LEU A 182 -5.58 -13.82 12.26
C LEU A 182 -6.47 -12.60 12.57
N LEU A 183 -5.95 -11.69 13.38
CA LEU A 183 -6.61 -10.43 13.67
C LEU A 183 -6.62 -9.56 12.40
N ASP A 184 -7.71 -8.83 12.19
CA ASP A 184 -7.75 -7.74 11.23
C ASP A 184 -7.26 -6.45 11.91
N PRO A 185 -6.12 -5.86 11.51
CA PRO A 185 -5.57 -4.69 12.19
C PRO A 185 -6.52 -3.49 12.20
N MET A 186 -7.23 -3.33 11.07
CA MET A 186 -8.27 -2.32 10.88
C MET A 186 -9.52 -2.51 11.75
N SER A 187 -9.66 -3.67 12.40
CA SER A 187 -10.80 -3.91 13.27
C SER A 187 -10.74 -2.97 14.47
N PRO A 188 -11.81 -2.23 14.78
CA PRO A 188 -11.86 -1.43 16.01
C PRO A 188 -11.86 -2.28 17.28
N LEU A 189 -12.08 -3.60 17.14
CA LEU A 189 -12.01 -4.58 18.22
C LEU A 189 -10.58 -5.11 18.42
N ALA A 190 -9.72 -4.97 17.41
CA ALA A 190 -8.30 -5.24 17.54
C ALA A 190 -7.62 -4.12 18.31
N THR A 191 -6.50 -4.44 18.93
CA THR A 191 -5.77 -3.52 19.82
C THR A 191 -4.45 -3.06 19.21
N PHE A 192 -4.37 -3.00 17.87
CA PHE A 192 -3.24 -2.35 17.19
C PHE A 192 -3.27 -0.83 17.43
N ALA A 193 -2.09 -0.22 17.48
CA ALA A 193 -1.93 1.21 17.66
C ALA A 193 -1.66 1.84 16.28
N GLU A 194 -2.73 2.09 15.55
CA GLU A 194 -2.69 2.73 14.23
C GLU A 194 -2.88 4.25 14.36
N ASP A 195 -2.34 4.99 13.41
CA ASP A 195 -2.62 6.41 13.24
C ASP A 195 -3.88 6.65 12.40
N ASP A 196 -4.20 7.92 12.17
CA ASP A 196 -5.38 8.32 11.40
C ASP A 196 -5.25 8.00 9.88
N HIS A 197 -4.12 7.45 9.46
CA HIS A 197 -3.85 6.98 8.10
C HIS A 197 -3.82 5.44 8.01
N HIS A 198 -4.36 4.76 9.03
CA HIS A 198 -4.53 3.31 9.04
C HIS A 198 -3.22 2.52 8.91
N ALA A 199 -2.18 3.04 9.55
CA ALA A 199 -0.84 2.50 9.52
C ALA A 199 -0.19 2.55 10.90
N HIS A 200 0.85 1.73 11.04
CA HIS A 200 1.71 1.73 12.22
C HIS A 200 3.12 1.25 11.86
N THR A 201 3.97 1.14 12.88
CA THR A 201 5.37 0.75 12.70
C THR A 201 5.60 -0.72 13.02
N GLN A 202 6.44 -1.36 12.21
CA GLN A 202 7.08 -2.63 12.58
C GLN A 202 8.14 -2.41 13.68
N PRO A 203 8.63 -3.48 14.36
CA PRO A 203 9.68 -3.36 15.38
C PRO A 203 10.99 -2.69 14.93
N ASP A 204 11.28 -2.67 13.63
CA ASP A 204 12.43 -1.98 13.04
C ASP A 204 12.14 -0.49 12.72
N GLY A 205 10.94 -0.01 13.05
CA GLY A 205 10.48 1.35 12.81
C GLY A 205 9.82 1.59 11.45
N ARG A 206 9.72 0.56 10.60
CA ARG A 206 9.12 0.71 9.26
C ARG A 206 7.62 1.01 9.32
N TYR A 207 7.24 2.14 8.74
CA TYR A 207 5.85 2.55 8.59
C TYR A 207 5.14 1.74 7.48
N HIS A 208 3.92 1.26 7.73
CA HIS A 208 3.16 0.46 6.77
C HIS A 208 1.64 0.54 6.97
N TYR A 209 0.90 0.51 5.85
CA TYR A 209 -0.56 0.55 5.82
C TYR A 209 -1.20 -0.82 5.98
N HIS A 210 -2.32 -0.84 6.72
CA HIS A 210 -3.29 -1.95 6.78
C HIS A 210 -4.62 -1.61 6.08
N GLY A 211 -4.90 -0.32 5.87
CA GLY A 211 -6.13 0.14 5.24
C GLY A 211 -5.94 1.40 4.41
N ASN A 212 -7.03 2.13 4.20
CA ASN A 212 -7.02 3.34 3.38
C ASN A 212 -5.95 4.32 3.89
N PRO A 213 -4.96 4.73 3.07
CA PRO A 213 -3.95 5.69 3.52
C PRO A 213 -4.52 7.05 3.97
N GLU A 214 -5.78 7.37 3.65
CA GLU A 214 -6.40 8.69 3.86
C GLU A 214 -5.53 9.84 3.32
N ALA A 215 -4.75 9.50 2.29
CA ALA A 215 -3.72 10.32 1.67
C ALA A 215 -3.59 9.93 0.19
N MET A 216 -2.95 10.79 -0.61
CA MET A 216 -2.73 10.63 -2.06
C MET A 216 -4.00 10.65 -2.94
N PHE A 217 -5.19 10.45 -2.39
CA PHE A 217 -6.48 10.61 -3.08
C PHE A 217 -7.54 11.16 -2.12
N ASP A 218 -8.67 11.63 -2.65
CA ASP A 218 -9.76 12.19 -1.86
C ASP A 218 -11.15 11.84 -2.44
N ASP A 219 -12.20 12.35 -1.80
CA ASP A 219 -13.61 12.18 -2.22
C ASP A 219 -14.00 13.06 -3.44
N ASN A 220 -13.05 13.72 -4.10
CA ASN A 220 -13.24 14.52 -5.31
C ASN A 220 -12.42 13.93 -6.49
N PRO A 221 -12.73 12.70 -6.93
CA PRO A 221 -11.99 12.03 -7.99
C PRO A 221 -12.09 12.77 -9.34
N GLY A 222 -11.13 12.49 -10.21
CA GLY A 222 -11.16 12.95 -11.59
C GLY A 222 -12.31 12.32 -12.40
N PRO A 223 -12.51 12.76 -13.66
CA PRO A 223 -13.59 12.27 -14.54
C PRO A 223 -13.50 10.78 -14.88
N ASP A 224 -12.38 10.15 -14.54
CA ASP A 224 -12.02 8.77 -14.83
C ASP A 224 -11.85 7.92 -13.56
N GLY A 225 -12.14 8.47 -12.38
CA GLY A 225 -11.96 7.82 -11.08
C GLY A 225 -10.76 8.34 -10.30
N SER A 226 -10.38 7.58 -9.27
CA SER A 226 -9.23 7.87 -8.42
C SER A 226 -7.90 7.68 -9.15
N PRO A 227 -6.85 8.39 -8.72
CA PRO A 227 -5.49 8.17 -9.22
C PRO A 227 -5.00 6.76 -8.86
N VAL A 228 -3.94 6.32 -9.56
CA VAL A 228 -3.06 5.27 -9.02
C VAL A 228 -2.25 5.89 -7.89
N ILE A 229 -2.23 5.21 -6.75
CA ILE A 229 -1.53 5.62 -5.54
C ILE A 229 -0.39 4.66 -5.17
N GLY A 230 -0.25 3.54 -5.89
CA GLY A 230 0.79 2.53 -5.63
C GLY A 230 0.77 1.40 -6.65
N PHE A 231 1.67 0.44 -6.44
CA PHE A 231 1.75 -0.79 -7.23
C PHE A 231 1.87 -1.99 -6.29
N ALA A 232 1.05 -3.00 -6.55
CA ALA A 232 1.12 -4.28 -5.85
C ALA A 232 2.39 -5.03 -6.22
N SER A 233 2.76 -6.02 -5.40
CA SER A 233 3.98 -6.81 -5.62
C SER A 233 3.95 -7.62 -6.91
N ASP A 234 2.78 -7.85 -7.49
CA ASP A 234 2.60 -8.48 -8.80
C ASP A 234 2.57 -7.50 -9.99
N GLY A 235 2.85 -6.21 -9.72
CA GLY A 235 2.99 -5.14 -10.70
C GLY A 235 1.69 -4.43 -11.09
N PHE A 236 0.51 -4.92 -10.68
CA PHE A 236 -0.73 -4.23 -10.98
C PHE A 236 -0.88 -2.94 -10.16
N PRO A 237 -1.49 -1.88 -10.73
CA PRO A 237 -1.71 -0.63 -10.02
C PRO A 237 -2.70 -0.80 -8.86
N VAL A 238 -2.49 0.00 -7.82
CA VAL A 238 -3.44 0.23 -6.72
C VAL A 238 -4.05 1.61 -6.91
N PHE A 239 -5.36 1.67 -7.08
CA PHE A 239 -6.13 2.90 -7.20
C PHE A 239 -6.71 3.33 -5.86
N GLY A 240 -6.95 4.63 -5.70
CA GLY A 240 -7.87 5.11 -4.66
C GLY A 240 -9.31 4.60 -4.88
N SER A 241 -10.24 5.00 -4.02
CA SER A 241 -11.52 4.30 -3.90
C SER A 241 -12.52 4.43 -5.05
N TYR A 242 -12.31 5.34 -6.02
CA TYR A 242 -13.29 5.66 -7.04
C TYR A 242 -12.94 5.09 -8.42
N PHE A 243 -13.96 4.67 -9.14
CA PHE A 243 -13.86 4.29 -10.54
C PHE A 243 -15.03 4.84 -11.34
N LYS A 244 -14.85 4.92 -12.66
CA LYS A 244 -15.91 5.22 -13.60
C LYS A 244 -16.57 3.92 -14.07
N ASP A 245 -17.84 3.74 -13.73
CA ASP A 245 -18.60 2.56 -14.14
C ASP A 245 -19.03 2.61 -15.62
N GLU A 246 -19.64 1.52 -16.10
CA GLU A 246 -20.10 1.39 -17.49
C GLU A 246 -21.17 2.41 -17.89
N SER A 247 -21.89 2.99 -16.91
CA SER A 247 -22.86 4.07 -17.15
C SER A 247 -22.19 5.44 -17.32
N GLY A 248 -20.89 5.54 -17.04
CA GLY A 248 -20.12 6.77 -17.04
C GLY A 248 -20.15 7.52 -15.70
N THR A 249 -20.70 6.90 -14.65
CA THR A 249 -20.77 7.49 -13.31
C THR A 249 -19.49 7.20 -12.54
N VAL A 250 -18.93 8.21 -11.88
CA VAL A 250 -17.79 8.04 -10.96
C VAL A 250 -18.32 7.80 -9.55
N ARG A 251 -17.96 6.65 -8.95
CA ARG A 251 -18.42 6.24 -7.62
C ARG A 251 -17.38 5.36 -6.93
N LYS A 252 -17.52 5.17 -5.61
CA LYS A 252 -16.68 4.25 -4.85
C LYS A 252 -16.86 2.80 -5.32
N ALA A 253 -15.77 2.06 -5.34
CA ALA A 253 -15.77 0.62 -5.53
C ALA A 253 -16.31 -0.07 -4.27
N VAL A 254 -17.16 -1.08 -4.46
CA VAL A 254 -17.73 -1.87 -3.37
C VAL A 254 -17.02 -3.23 -3.31
N PRO A 255 -16.43 -3.63 -2.17
CA PRO A 255 -15.77 -4.91 -2.06
C PRO A 255 -16.77 -6.07 -2.14
N GLY A 256 -16.33 -7.23 -2.65
CA GLY A 256 -17.16 -8.42 -2.78
C GLY A 256 -17.30 -9.27 -1.50
N TYR A 257 -16.79 -8.79 -0.36
CA TYR A 257 -16.81 -9.49 0.91
C TYR A 257 -18.02 -9.09 1.77
N THR A 258 -18.46 -10.01 2.64
CA THR A 258 -19.52 -9.78 3.62
C THR A 258 -19.10 -10.34 4.98
N LEU A 259 -19.47 -9.63 6.05
CA LEU A 259 -19.33 -10.15 7.41
C LEU A 259 -20.30 -11.34 7.61
N LYS A 260 -19.76 -12.48 8.04
CA LYS A 260 -20.56 -13.67 8.35
C LYS A 260 -21.58 -13.36 9.44
N LYS A 261 -22.70 -14.09 9.44
CA LYS A 261 -23.73 -13.99 10.49
C LYS A 261 -23.60 -15.15 11.48
N GLY A 262 -24.00 -14.92 12.73
CA GLY A 262 -24.03 -15.95 13.77
C GLY A 262 -22.73 -16.04 14.55
N ASP A 263 -22.47 -17.23 15.10
CA ASP A 263 -21.36 -17.48 16.01
C ASP A 263 -20.18 -18.18 15.34
N ARG A 264 -18.97 -17.78 15.73
CA ARG A 264 -17.75 -18.52 15.45
C ARG A 264 -17.80 -19.89 16.13
N PRO A 265 -17.06 -20.89 15.60
CA PRO A 265 -16.79 -22.11 16.34
C PRO A 265 -16.24 -21.81 17.74
N SER A 266 -16.55 -22.68 18.71
CA SER A 266 -16.02 -22.61 20.08
C SER A 266 -15.28 -23.91 20.42
N GLY A 267 -14.47 -23.87 21.48
CA GLY A 267 -13.61 -24.98 21.92
C GLY A 267 -12.16 -24.83 21.48
N ASP A 268 -11.38 -25.90 21.60
CA ASP A 268 -9.92 -25.86 21.42
C ASP A 268 -9.51 -25.20 20.10
N GLY A 269 -8.69 -24.14 20.19
CA GLY A 269 -8.18 -23.39 19.05
C GLY A 269 -9.18 -22.43 18.37
N ASN A 270 -10.39 -22.25 18.91
CA ASN A 270 -11.40 -21.37 18.35
C ASN A 270 -11.85 -20.28 19.35
N PRO A 271 -11.96 -19.01 18.91
CA PRO A 271 -12.21 -17.88 19.79
C PRO A 271 -13.65 -17.81 20.33
N GLY A 272 -14.61 -18.51 19.70
CA GLY A 272 -16.02 -18.36 20.01
C GLY A 272 -16.54 -16.93 19.80
N GLY A 273 -17.72 -16.64 20.36
CA GLY A 273 -18.41 -15.37 20.16
C GLY A 273 -18.99 -15.20 18.76
N THR A 274 -19.54 -14.02 18.46
CA THR A 274 -20.15 -13.69 17.18
C THR A 274 -19.11 -13.29 16.13
N TYR A 275 -19.39 -13.52 14.85
CA TYR A 275 -18.63 -12.88 13.77
C TYR A 275 -18.84 -11.35 13.84
N ASP A 276 -17.82 -10.62 14.31
CA ASP A 276 -17.89 -9.18 14.58
C ASP A 276 -16.83 -8.36 13.84
N GLY A 277 -16.00 -9.01 13.02
CA GLY A 277 -14.94 -8.38 12.25
C GLY A 277 -13.62 -8.25 13.01
N LEU A 278 -13.47 -8.85 14.19
CA LEU A 278 -12.18 -8.93 14.89
C LEU A 278 -11.14 -9.75 14.10
N TYR A 279 -11.58 -10.83 13.47
CA TYR A 279 -10.69 -11.70 12.69
C TYR A 279 -10.99 -11.57 11.21
N ARG A 280 -9.95 -11.67 10.40
CA ARG A 280 -10.09 -11.70 8.93
C ARG A 280 -11.02 -12.84 8.48
N SER A 281 -10.97 -13.97 9.18
CA SER A 281 -11.83 -15.15 8.96
C SER A 281 -13.32 -14.91 9.27
N ASP A 282 -13.69 -13.76 9.83
CA ASP A 282 -15.10 -13.38 10.02
C ASP A 282 -15.77 -12.94 8.72
N TYR A 283 -14.97 -12.60 7.71
CA TYR A 283 -15.48 -12.22 6.40
C TYR A 283 -15.51 -13.44 5.46
N GLU A 284 -16.45 -13.42 4.52
CA GLU A 284 -16.51 -14.36 3.40
C GLU A 284 -16.70 -13.59 2.09
N PHE A 285 -16.09 -14.09 1.02
CA PHE A 285 -16.34 -13.57 -0.31
C PHE A 285 -17.70 -14.09 -0.80
N THR A 286 -18.63 -13.16 -1.03
CA THR A 286 -20.01 -13.44 -1.47
C THR A 286 -20.31 -12.87 -2.85
N ASN A 287 -19.34 -12.20 -3.46
CA ASN A 287 -19.50 -11.47 -4.72
C ASN A 287 -20.63 -10.41 -4.63
N ALA A 288 -20.74 -9.74 -3.48
CA ALA A 288 -21.80 -8.76 -3.20
C ALA A 288 -21.56 -7.36 -3.81
N GLY A 289 -20.37 -7.10 -4.33
CA GLY A 289 -19.92 -5.78 -4.79
C GLY A 289 -19.34 -5.80 -6.21
N ASP A 290 -18.55 -4.78 -6.52
CA ASP A 290 -17.87 -4.61 -7.81
C ASP A 290 -16.59 -5.43 -7.91
N LEU A 291 -15.89 -5.57 -6.78
CA LEU A 291 -14.54 -6.11 -6.72
C LEU A 291 -14.54 -7.64 -6.57
N ASP A 292 -13.53 -8.27 -7.18
CA ASP A 292 -13.29 -9.69 -7.10
C ASP A 292 -12.74 -10.12 -5.72
N ALA A 293 -12.47 -11.42 -5.57
CA ALA A 293 -11.97 -11.99 -4.32
C ALA A 293 -10.58 -11.46 -3.91
N CYS A 294 -9.83 -10.80 -4.80
CA CYS A 294 -8.56 -10.18 -4.48
C CYS A 294 -8.67 -8.67 -4.22
N ASN A 295 -9.89 -8.13 -4.20
CA ASN A 295 -10.17 -6.69 -4.13
C ASN A 295 -9.76 -5.91 -5.40
N GLY A 296 -9.74 -6.59 -6.54
CA GLY A 296 -9.44 -5.99 -7.83
C GLY A 296 -10.62 -6.04 -8.80
N MET A 297 -10.49 -5.30 -9.89
CA MET A 297 -11.39 -5.40 -11.05
C MET A 297 -10.72 -4.91 -12.32
N THR A 298 -11.36 -5.15 -13.46
CA THR A 298 -10.96 -4.58 -14.75
C THR A 298 -11.85 -3.39 -15.09
N VAL A 299 -11.28 -2.19 -15.20
CA VAL A 299 -11.98 -1.00 -15.67
C VAL A 299 -11.32 -0.50 -16.95
N ARG A 300 -12.08 -0.40 -18.04
CA ARG A 300 -11.60 0.10 -19.34
C ARG A 300 -10.33 -0.61 -19.84
N GLY A 301 -10.23 -1.92 -19.60
CA GLY A 301 -9.08 -2.75 -20.02
C GLY A 301 -7.87 -2.68 -19.08
N VAL A 302 -7.95 -1.93 -17.98
CA VAL A 302 -6.91 -1.87 -16.95
C VAL A 302 -7.35 -2.72 -15.76
N ASN A 303 -6.52 -3.68 -15.38
CA ASN A 303 -6.66 -4.43 -14.14
C ASN A 303 -5.94 -3.69 -13.01
N GLY A 304 -6.55 -3.62 -11.83
CA GLY A 304 -5.91 -3.08 -10.64
C GLY A 304 -6.72 -3.36 -9.38
N TYR A 305 -6.09 -3.07 -8.25
CA TYR A 305 -6.69 -3.13 -6.92
C TYR A 305 -7.26 -1.78 -6.52
N TYR A 306 -8.27 -1.76 -5.66
CA TYR A 306 -8.93 -0.54 -5.22
C TYR A 306 -8.93 -0.45 -3.70
N VAL A 307 -8.57 0.72 -3.17
CA VAL A 307 -8.77 1.01 -1.76
C VAL A 307 -10.28 1.03 -1.44
N THR A 308 -10.68 0.44 -0.33
CA THR A 308 -12.08 0.35 0.11
C THR A 308 -12.25 0.72 1.58
N ASP A 309 -13.40 1.31 1.90
CA ASP A 309 -13.75 1.72 3.28
C ASP A 309 -14.15 0.52 4.17
N SER A 310 -14.08 -0.71 3.66
CA SER A 310 -14.38 -1.95 4.35
C SER A 310 -13.47 -3.09 3.89
N TYR A 311 -13.44 -4.18 4.67
CA TYR A 311 -12.63 -5.37 4.37
C TYR A 311 -12.77 -5.81 2.89
N PRO A 312 -11.65 -6.06 2.18
CA PRO A 312 -10.28 -6.27 2.67
C PRO A 312 -9.37 -5.03 2.58
N TRP A 313 -9.95 -3.83 2.52
CA TRP A 313 -9.29 -2.52 2.63
C TRP A 313 -8.43 -2.09 1.44
N ILE A 314 -7.50 -2.93 0.95
CA ILE A 314 -6.66 -2.64 -0.22
C ILE A 314 -6.59 -3.87 -1.12
N VAL A 315 -6.14 -5.00 -0.57
CA VAL A 315 -5.87 -6.23 -1.32
C VAL A 315 -6.12 -7.46 -0.43
N ALA A 316 -6.74 -8.49 -1.01
CA ALA A 316 -6.98 -9.77 -0.30
C ALA A 316 -6.10 -10.92 -0.81
N CYS A 317 -5.72 -10.87 -2.09
CA CYS A 317 -4.81 -11.79 -2.75
C CYS A 317 -4.24 -11.10 -3.99
N LEU A 318 -3.26 -11.72 -4.64
CA LEU A 318 -2.64 -11.21 -5.85
C LEU A 318 -3.11 -11.98 -7.08
N ARG A 319 -3.18 -11.31 -8.22
CA ARG A 319 -3.70 -11.82 -9.50
C ARG A 319 -2.57 -12.13 -10.49
N GLY A 320 -1.38 -11.58 -10.26
CA GLY A 320 -0.15 -11.85 -10.98
C GLY A 320 0.86 -12.68 -10.18
N THR A 321 2.11 -12.66 -10.63
CA THR A 321 3.25 -13.26 -9.92
C THR A 321 3.97 -12.18 -9.13
N PRO A 322 4.06 -12.28 -7.79
CA PRO A 322 4.78 -11.31 -6.98
C PRO A 322 6.27 -11.28 -7.31
N ASP A 323 6.87 -10.09 -7.40
CA ASP A 323 8.30 -9.92 -7.60
C ASP A 323 9.07 -10.15 -6.27
N PRO A 324 10.16 -10.94 -6.27
CA PRO A 324 10.95 -11.20 -5.06
C PRO A 324 11.57 -9.97 -4.38
N SER A 325 11.61 -8.82 -5.07
CA SER A 325 12.03 -7.54 -4.49
C SER A 325 11.14 -7.10 -3.31
N PHE A 326 9.88 -7.54 -3.26
CA PHE A 326 8.94 -7.27 -2.16
C PHE A 326 9.10 -8.19 -0.95
N ASN A 327 9.99 -9.19 -1.00
CA ASN A 327 10.28 -10.03 0.17
C ASN A 327 10.90 -9.18 1.28
N LYS A 328 10.35 -9.28 2.49
CA LYS A 328 10.88 -8.59 3.66
C LYS A 328 12.30 -9.11 3.97
N PRO A 329 13.24 -8.22 4.32
CA PRO A 329 14.56 -8.65 4.76
C PRO A 329 14.43 -9.57 5.98
N ARG A 330 15.24 -10.64 6.01
CA ARG A 330 15.26 -11.63 7.09
C ARG A 330 16.08 -11.18 8.28
#